data_AF-V9II41-F1
#
_entry.id   AF-V9II41-F1
#
_cell.length_a   1.000
_cell.length_b   1.000
_cell.length_c   1.000
_cell.angle_alpha   90.00
_cell.angle_beta   90.00
_cell.angle_gamma   90.00
#
_symmetry.space_group_name_H-M   'P 1'
#
loop_
_entity.id
_entity.type
_entity.pdbx_description
1 polymer ?
#
loop_
_entity_poly.entity_id
_entity_poly.type
_entity_poly.pdbx_seq_one_letter_code
_entity_poly.pdbx_strand_id
1 'polypeptide(L)'
;MIHLKGSTDAVINGHVSGEQEPELEPVLDIKTSLSRTNQRPASMYETREGLRKPNSWSTSICQSKRDSETVSRGNTQSLWDYGAPNLPSSEEVTKRTEQVTKRIRELWMAMQDPKQREAFVPCAERIRVAVAELTAIFPQNPIEENVRSALRQLNGNTGRLQAECSGLQRCTSDTEHMDRCLQQVRSCVYDIAKATKLLVTQFQT
;
A
#
# COMPACT_ATOMS: atom_id res chain seq x y z
N MET A 1 -69.03 -30.40 21.06
CA MET A 1 -69.14 -29.66 19.77
C MET A 1 -67.78 -29.79 19.09
N ILE A 2 -67.58 -30.81 18.24
CA ILE A 2 -67.65 -30.78 16.75
C ILE A 2 -66.78 -29.65 16.15
N HIS A 3 -65.98 -29.76 15.08
CA HIS A 3 -65.31 -30.79 14.26
C HIS A 3 -64.59 -29.96 13.15
N LEU A 4 -63.76 -30.61 12.31
CA LEU A 4 -63.12 -30.15 11.04
C LEU A 4 -61.73 -29.50 11.19
N LYS A 5 -60.59 -30.04 10.72
CA LYS A 5 -60.15 -30.98 9.64
C LYS A 5 -59.53 -30.26 8.42
N GLY A 6 -58.34 -30.75 8.06
CA GLY A 6 -57.58 -30.54 6.81
C GLY A 6 -56.10 -30.34 7.17
N SER A 7 -55.15 -31.28 7.14
CA SER A 7 -54.82 -32.43 6.26
C SER A 7 -54.62 -32.09 4.79
N THR A 8 -53.36 -32.15 4.33
CA THR A 8 -52.81 -32.84 3.12
C THR A 8 -51.34 -32.39 2.96
N ASP A 9 -50.36 -33.19 3.36
CA ASP A 9 -49.66 -34.24 2.59
C ASP A 9 -48.71 -33.73 1.49
N ALA A 10 -47.44 -34.05 1.67
CA ALA A 10 -46.40 -34.08 0.66
C ALA A 10 -46.61 -35.27 -0.27
N VAL A 11 -46.16 -35.21 -1.55
CA VAL A 11 -45.72 -36.36 -2.37
C VAL A 11 -45.22 -35.92 -3.77
N ILE A 12 -43.93 -36.22 -4.01
CA ILE A 12 -43.20 -36.76 -5.19
C ILE A 12 -43.11 -36.09 -6.59
N ASN A 13 -41.85 -36.12 -7.05
CA ASN A 13 -41.27 -36.57 -8.33
C ASN A 13 -41.50 -35.85 -9.67
N GLY A 14 -40.41 -35.72 -10.43
CA GLY A 14 -40.44 -35.76 -11.90
C GLY A 14 -39.17 -35.30 -12.62
N HIS A 15 -38.22 -36.20 -12.82
CA HIS A 15 -37.13 -36.10 -13.81
C HIS A 15 -37.69 -36.15 -15.25
N VAL A 16 -37.22 -35.28 -16.15
CA VAL A 16 -37.23 -35.54 -17.60
C VAL A 16 -35.94 -35.00 -18.23
N SER A 17 -35.17 -35.93 -18.81
CA SER A 17 -34.04 -35.68 -19.69
C SER A 17 -34.54 -35.27 -21.08
N GLY A 18 -33.82 -34.36 -21.72
CA GLY A 18 -34.05 -33.95 -23.11
C GLY A 18 -32.76 -33.40 -23.68
N GLU A 19 -32.08 -34.24 -24.44
CA GLU A 19 -30.82 -34.05 -25.12
C GLU A 19 -30.94 -32.97 -26.21
N GLN A 20 -29.96 -32.06 -26.30
CA GLN A 20 -29.37 -31.66 -27.60
C GLN A 20 -28.08 -30.86 -27.40
N GLU A 21 -26.97 -31.56 -27.67
CA GLU A 21 -25.72 -30.99 -28.16
C GLU A 21 -25.98 -30.16 -29.43
N PRO A 22 -25.12 -29.17 -29.69
CA PRO A 22 -24.43 -29.24 -30.97
C PRO A 22 -22.93 -28.97 -30.81
N GLU A 23 -22.15 -30.05 -30.85
CA GLU A 23 -21.29 -30.46 -31.95
C GLU A 23 -20.35 -29.37 -32.48
N LEU A 24 -19.08 -29.56 -32.14
CA LEU A 24 -17.93 -28.96 -32.80
C LEU A 24 -17.74 -29.65 -34.17
N GLU A 25 -17.79 -28.88 -35.26
CA GLU A 25 -17.17 -29.29 -36.53
C GLU A 25 -16.15 -28.25 -37.03
N PRO A 26 -14.92 -28.68 -37.40
CA PRO A 26 -13.93 -27.85 -38.07
C PRO A 26 -14.03 -28.07 -39.58
N VAL A 27 -14.53 -27.09 -40.34
CA VAL A 27 -14.49 -27.17 -41.81
C VAL A 27 -13.24 -26.44 -42.32
N LEU A 28 -12.18 -27.21 -42.50
CA LEU A 28 -11.09 -26.88 -43.40
C LEU A 28 -11.54 -27.21 -44.83
N ASP A 29 -11.61 -26.20 -45.70
CA ASP A 29 -11.39 -26.43 -47.12
C ASP A 29 -10.48 -25.35 -47.70
N ILE A 30 -9.31 -25.85 -48.11
CA ILE A 30 -8.20 -25.14 -48.72
C ILE A 30 -8.36 -25.32 -50.23
N LYS A 31 -8.44 -24.21 -50.98
CA LYS A 31 -7.74 -24.09 -52.27
C LYS A 31 -7.74 -22.65 -52.82
N THR A 32 -6.59 -22.01 -52.62
CA THR A 32 -5.80 -21.26 -53.61
C THR A 32 -6.50 -20.46 -54.71
N SER A 33 -6.40 -19.12 -54.63
CA SER A 33 -5.67 -18.37 -55.66
C SER A 33 -5.23 -16.99 -55.15
N LEU A 34 -3.90 -16.82 -55.22
CA LEU A 34 -3.06 -15.63 -55.21
C LEU A 34 -3.67 -14.24 -54.95
N SER A 35 -2.89 -13.53 -54.13
CA SER A 35 -2.57 -12.10 -54.21
C SER A 35 -3.57 -11.12 -53.59
N ARG A 36 -3.31 -10.74 -52.34
CA ARG A 36 -2.55 -9.50 -52.07
C ARG A 36 -2.38 -9.28 -50.55
N THR A 37 -1.14 -8.93 -50.22
CA THR A 37 -0.74 -8.11 -49.07
C THR A 37 -1.12 -8.62 -47.67
N ASN A 38 -0.40 -9.66 -47.25
CA ASN A 38 -0.18 -9.92 -45.83
C ASN A 38 0.81 -8.86 -45.29
N GLN A 39 0.33 -7.64 -45.02
CA GLN A 39 1.14 -6.64 -44.33
C GLN A 39 0.96 -6.78 -42.82
N ARG A 40 1.98 -7.35 -42.17
CA ARG A 40 2.23 -7.10 -40.74
C ARG A 40 2.46 -5.59 -40.57
N PRO A 41 1.90 -4.93 -39.54
CA PRO A 41 2.24 -3.55 -39.24
C PRO A 41 3.76 -3.38 -39.16
N ALA A 42 4.27 -2.28 -39.72
CA ALA A 42 5.70 -1.97 -39.80
C ALA A 42 6.42 -1.85 -38.43
N SER A 43 5.73 -2.07 -37.32
CA SER A 43 6.30 -2.10 -35.97
C SER A 43 6.92 -3.45 -35.56
N MET A 44 6.76 -4.51 -36.36
CA MET A 44 7.30 -5.86 -36.08
C MET A 44 8.71 -6.11 -36.65
N TYR A 45 9.37 -5.08 -37.19
CA TYR A 45 10.81 -5.12 -37.50
C TYR A 45 11.58 -4.58 -36.29
N GLU A 46 11.92 -5.46 -35.35
CA GLU A 46 12.93 -5.16 -34.32
C GLU A 46 14.27 -5.74 -34.74
N THR A 47 15.24 -4.88 -34.98
CA THR A 47 16.66 -5.25 -35.04
C THR A 47 17.05 -5.73 -33.65
N ARG A 48 17.21 -7.04 -33.46
CA ARG A 48 17.70 -7.63 -32.21
C ARG A 48 19.17 -7.29 -32.05
N GLU A 49 19.46 -6.11 -31.53
CA GLU A 49 20.78 -5.73 -31.03
C GLU A 49 20.67 -5.26 -29.57
N GLY A 50 21.28 -6.06 -28.68
CA GLY A 50 21.88 -5.56 -27.44
C GLY A 50 20.96 -5.03 -26.34
N LEU A 51 20.67 -5.91 -25.39
CA LEU A 51 20.50 -5.62 -23.96
C LEU A 51 21.14 -4.28 -23.50
N ARG A 52 20.34 -3.24 -23.21
CA ARG A 52 20.50 -2.33 -22.05
C ARG A 52 19.33 -1.35 -21.91
N LYS A 53 18.89 -1.15 -20.67
CA LYS A 53 18.22 0.06 -20.13
C LYS A 53 18.61 0.15 -18.63
N PRO A 54 18.41 1.29 -17.95
CA PRO A 54 18.40 2.70 -18.40
C PRO A 54 19.05 3.67 -17.37
N ASN A 55 19.31 4.93 -17.73
CA ASN A 55 19.08 6.11 -16.86
C ASN A 55 19.20 7.40 -17.72
N SER A 56 18.25 8.32 -17.69
CA SER A 56 17.95 9.35 -16.68
C SER A 56 18.90 10.54 -16.77
N TRP A 57 18.28 11.71 -16.94
CA TRP A 57 18.86 13.04 -17.17
C TRP A 57 19.54 13.25 -18.53
N SER A 58 18.76 13.79 -19.46
CA SER A 58 19.24 14.50 -20.64
C SER A 58 19.97 15.77 -20.21
N THR A 59 21.29 15.83 -20.40
CA THR A 59 22.06 17.08 -20.41
C THR A 59 22.49 17.36 -21.85
N SER A 60 22.03 18.49 -22.38
CA SER A 60 22.56 19.12 -23.58
C SER A 60 24.06 19.37 -23.45
N ILE A 61 24.87 18.73 -24.29
CA ILE A 61 26.31 19.03 -24.41
C ILE A 61 26.57 19.67 -25.78
N CYS A 62 26.92 20.95 -25.74
CA CYS A 62 27.62 21.64 -26.82
C CYS A 62 29.09 21.24 -26.81
N GLN A 63 29.63 20.98 -27.99
CA GLN A 63 31.04 20.65 -28.23
C GLN A 63 31.94 21.88 -28.03
N SER A 64 33.06 21.70 -27.32
CA SER A 64 34.31 22.43 -27.57
C SER A 64 35.53 21.69 -27.01
N LYS A 65 36.64 21.86 -27.73
CA LYS A 65 37.91 21.10 -27.79
C LYS A 65 38.82 21.18 -26.54
N ARG A 66 39.61 20.09 -26.36
CA ARG A 66 41.02 19.94 -25.85
C ARG A 66 41.35 20.63 -24.51
N ASP A 67 41.96 20.00 -23.50
CA ASP A 67 43.27 19.35 -23.45
C ASP A 67 43.54 18.85 -22.00
N SER A 68 44.55 17.99 -21.82
CA SER A 68 45.32 17.75 -20.60
C SER A 68 44.74 16.88 -19.45
N GLU A 69 45.62 16.01 -18.99
CA GLU A 69 45.49 14.86 -18.09
C GLU A 69 45.10 15.21 -16.64
N THR A 70 44.29 14.35 -16.00
CA THR A 70 44.53 13.84 -14.63
C THR A 70 43.64 12.60 -14.40
N VAL A 71 44.29 11.48 -14.08
CA VAL A 71 43.64 10.25 -13.61
C VAL A 71 42.95 10.54 -12.29
N SER A 72 41.62 10.43 -12.26
CA SER A 72 40.85 10.36 -11.02
C SER A 72 39.99 9.09 -11.04
N ARG A 73 40.53 8.04 -10.42
CA ARG A 73 39.78 6.81 -10.08
C ARG A 73 38.71 7.19 -9.07
N GLY A 74 37.48 7.33 -9.54
CA GLY A 74 36.35 7.75 -8.72
C GLY A 74 35.09 6.95 -9.03
N ASN A 75 35.05 5.73 -8.48
CA ASN A 75 33.84 5.06 -8.02
C ASN A 75 32.81 4.60 -9.07
N THR A 76 33.08 3.47 -9.73
CA THR A 76 32.02 2.56 -10.18
C THR A 76 31.44 1.84 -8.95
N GLN A 77 30.68 2.53 -8.09
CA GLN A 77 29.93 1.86 -7.03
C GLN A 77 28.75 1.13 -7.68
N SER A 78 29.05 -0.08 -8.14
CA SER A 78 28.21 -1.26 -8.00
C SER A 78 26.70 -1.05 -8.02
N LEU A 79 26.10 -1.33 -9.18
CA LEU A 79 24.68 -1.65 -9.42
C LEU A 79 24.18 -2.89 -8.60
N TRP A 80 24.95 -3.37 -7.62
CA TRP A 80 24.70 -4.58 -6.83
C TRP A 80 24.58 -4.31 -5.32
N ASP A 81 24.45 -3.05 -4.88
CA ASP A 81 24.10 -2.74 -3.49
C ASP A 81 22.58 -2.87 -3.20
N TYR A 82 21.83 -3.50 -4.11
CA TYR A 82 20.40 -3.83 -3.95
C TYR A 82 20.11 -4.96 -2.95
N GLY A 83 21.12 -5.42 -2.19
CA GLY A 83 21.02 -6.63 -1.36
C GLY A 83 21.59 -6.54 0.04
N ALA A 84 22.20 -5.42 0.45
CA ALA A 84 22.60 -5.25 1.84
C ALA A 84 21.38 -4.77 2.66
N PRO A 85 21.03 -5.43 3.78
CA PRO A 85 20.02 -4.92 4.70
C PRO A 85 20.67 -3.75 5.45
N ASN A 86 20.71 -2.58 4.80
CA ASN A 86 21.13 -1.34 5.41
C ASN A 86 19.98 -0.90 6.34
N LEU A 87 19.88 -1.58 7.48
CA LEU A 87 19.02 -1.14 8.58
C LEU A 87 19.40 0.31 8.92
N PRO A 88 18.40 1.18 9.15
CA PRO A 88 18.68 2.55 9.52
C PRO A 88 19.50 2.62 10.81
N SER A 89 20.32 3.66 10.94
CA SER A 89 21.05 3.91 12.17
C SER A 89 20.09 4.14 13.35
N SER A 90 20.50 3.74 14.56
CA SER A 90 19.71 3.96 15.78
C SER A 90 19.40 5.45 16.01
N GLU A 91 20.32 6.34 15.64
CA GLU A 91 20.11 7.79 15.69
C GLU A 91 18.97 8.24 14.75
N GLU A 92 18.95 7.73 13.51
CA GLU A 92 17.90 8.08 12.56
C GLU A 92 16.53 7.55 13.00
N VAL A 93 16.46 6.30 13.46
CA VAL A 93 15.22 5.71 14.02
C VAL A 93 14.73 6.52 15.21
N THR A 94 15.63 6.93 16.11
CA THR A 94 15.32 7.75 17.27
C THR A 94 14.75 9.11 16.84
N LYS A 95 15.41 9.81 15.92
CA LYS A 95 14.96 11.11 15.41
C LYS A 95 13.58 11.03 14.74
N ARG A 96 13.33 10.04 13.88
CA ARG A 96 12.01 9.84 13.25
C ARG A 96 10.94 9.49 14.29
N THR A 97 11.28 8.66 15.27
CA THR A 97 10.38 8.29 16.36
C THR A 97 10.03 9.48 17.25
N GLU A 98 10.99 10.31 17.62
CA GLU A 98 10.73 11.55 18.35
C GLU A 98 9.71 12.42 17.61
N GLN A 99 9.83 12.51 16.28
CA GLN A 99 8.86 13.23 15.46
C GLN A 99 7.46 12.61 15.56
N VAL A 100 7.32 11.28 15.51
CA VAL A 100 6.03 10.59 15.73
C VAL A 100 5.48 10.89 17.12
N THR A 101 6.30 10.77 18.18
CA THR A 101 5.86 11.04 19.55
C THR A 101 5.41 12.49 19.74
N LYS A 102 6.06 13.45 19.07
CA LYS A 102 5.64 14.86 19.08
C LYS A 102 4.24 15.02 18.50
N ARG A 103 3.96 14.42 17.32
CA ARG A 103 2.63 14.51 16.69
C ARG A 103 1.54 13.80 17.51
N ILE A 104 1.88 12.68 18.15
CA ILE A 104 0.99 11.99 19.11
C ILE A 104 0.61 12.93 20.26
N ARG A 105 1.58 13.61 20.87
CA ARG A 105 1.33 14.58 21.94
C ARG A 105 0.44 15.73 21.45
N GLU A 106 0.72 16.28 20.28
CA GLU A 106 -0.11 17.35 19.68
C GLU A 106 -1.59 16.93 19.57
N LEU A 107 -1.86 15.72 19.05
CA LEU A 107 -3.23 15.20 18.98
C LEU A 107 -3.84 14.97 20.37
N TRP A 108 -3.09 14.37 21.30
CA TRP A 108 -3.58 14.15 22.67
C TRP A 108 -3.99 15.46 23.35
N MET A 109 -3.19 16.51 23.18
CA MET A 109 -3.50 17.84 23.71
C MET A 109 -4.76 18.43 23.08
N ALA A 110 -4.94 18.29 21.75
CA ALA A 110 -6.16 18.73 21.07
C ALA A 110 -7.40 18.00 21.60
N MET A 111 -7.28 16.72 21.96
CA MET A 111 -8.37 15.91 22.50
C MET A 111 -8.82 16.29 23.92
N GLN A 112 -8.08 17.15 24.62
CA GLN A 112 -8.48 17.65 25.94
C GLN A 112 -9.54 18.74 25.85
N ASP A 113 -9.61 19.46 24.73
CA ASP A 113 -10.66 20.41 24.44
C ASP A 113 -11.53 19.90 23.28
N PRO A 114 -12.64 19.19 23.55
CA PRO A 114 -13.49 18.61 22.51
C PRO A 114 -14.13 19.67 21.60
N LYS A 115 -14.03 20.97 21.92
CA LYS A 115 -14.43 22.07 21.03
C LYS A 115 -13.52 22.21 19.82
N GLN A 116 -12.27 21.72 19.88
CA GLN A 116 -11.26 21.81 18.81
C GLN A 116 -11.20 20.56 17.92
N ARG A 117 -12.34 19.88 17.74
CA ARG A 117 -12.44 18.62 16.97
C ARG A 117 -12.02 18.77 15.50
N GLU A 118 -12.14 19.97 14.94
CA GLU A 118 -11.67 20.31 13.60
C GLU A 118 -10.16 20.14 13.44
N ALA A 119 -9.40 20.21 14.54
CA ALA A 119 -7.96 19.99 14.54
C ALA A 119 -7.57 18.51 14.44
N PHE A 120 -8.48 17.57 14.71
CA PHE A 120 -8.11 16.15 14.87
C PHE A 120 -7.70 15.51 13.55
N VAL A 121 -8.42 15.76 12.46
CA VAL A 121 -8.07 15.24 11.13
C VAL A 121 -6.72 15.79 10.65
N PRO A 122 -6.44 17.11 10.71
CA PRO A 122 -5.10 17.64 10.45
C PRO A 122 -4.00 17.04 11.33
N CYS A 123 -4.28 16.78 12.63
CA CYS A 123 -3.32 16.15 13.53
C CYS A 123 -3.07 14.68 13.17
N ALA A 124 -4.11 13.91 12.85
CA ALA A 124 -4.00 12.53 12.40
C ALA A 124 -3.20 12.43 11.08
N GLU A 125 -3.37 13.39 10.17
CA GLU A 125 -2.57 13.45 8.94
C GLU A 125 -1.08 13.73 9.23
N ARG A 126 -0.76 14.62 10.16
CA ARG A 126 0.64 14.84 10.58
C ARG A 126 1.26 13.58 11.19
N ILE A 127 0.49 12.81 11.96
CA ILE A 127 0.93 11.50 12.47
C ILE A 127 1.19 10.56 11.30
N ARG A 128 0.28 10.48 10.32
CA ARG A 128 0.44 9.62 9.13
C ARG A 128 1.71 9.96 8.36
N VAL A 129 1.99 11.23 8.12
CA VAL A 129 3.21 11.68 7.45
C VAL A 129 4.45 11.29 8.24
N ALA A 130 4.48 11.54 9.55
CA ALA A 130 5.62 11.17 10.39
C ALA A 130 5.86 9.64 10.42
N VAL A 131 4.79 8.84 10.44
CA VAL A 131 4.87 7.37 10.36
C VAL A 131 5.36 6.90 8.99
N ALA A 132 4.91 7.54 7.91
CA ALA A 132 5.40 7.24 6.56
C ALA A 132 6.89 7.57 6.42
N GLU A 133 7.33 8.71 6.94
CA GLU A 133 8.75 9.10 7.00
C GLU A 133 9.57 8.12 7.86
N LEU A 134 9.06 7.68 9.00
CA LEU A 134 9.69 6.65 9.82
C LEU A 134 9.73 5.30 9.10
N THR A 135 8.72 4.95 8.31
CA THR A 135 8.71 3.68 7.56
C THR A 135 9.67 3.73 6.38
N ALA A 136 9.83 4.90 5.74
CA ALA A 136 10.65 5.08 4.55
C ALA A 136 12.16 4.90 4.77
N ILE A 137 12.63 4.95 6.03
CA ILE A 137 14.04 4.69 6.35
C ILE A 137 14.35 3.20 6.46
N PHE A 138 13.33 2.33 6.49
CA PHE A 138 13.52 0.89 6.54
C PHE A 138 13.55 0.28 5.13
N PRO A 139 14.28 -0.83 4.93
CA PRO A 139 14.15 -1.60 3.70
C PRO A 139 12.72 -2.13 3.56
N GLN A 140 12.27 -2.34 2.31
CA GLN A 140 10.90 -2.81 2.03
C GLN A 140 10.58 -4.16 2.70
N ASN A 141 11.60 -5.01 2.85
CA ASN A 141 11.51 -6.29 3.55
C ASN A 141 12.56 -6.35 4.68
N PRO A 142 12.29 -5.75 5.85
CA PRO A 142 13.16 -5.91 7.02
C PRO A 142 13.26 -7.40 7.35
N ILE A 143 14.45 -7.89 7.72
CA ILE A 143 14.67 -9.32 7.99
C ILE A 143 14.04 -9.69 9.35
N GLU A 144 14.12 -8.76 10.29
CA GLU A 144 13.67 -8.89 11.68
C GLU A 144 12.13 -8.87 11.75
N GLU A 145 11.52 -9.98 12.19
CA GLU A 145 10.07 -10.07 12.36
C GLU A 145 9.52 -9.03 13.33
N ASN A 146 10.24 -8.72 14.40
CA ASN A 146 9.81 -7.70 15.37
C ASN A 146 9.69 -6.31 14.72
N VAL A 147 10.65 -5.93 13.88
CA VAL A 147 10.64 -4.66 13.14
C VAL A 147 9.49 -4.66 12.13
N ARG A 148 9.35 -5.74 11.36
CA ARG A 148 8.26 -5.91 10.39
C ARG A 148 6.88 -5.82 11.05
N SER A 149 6.71 -6.48 12.20
CA SER A 149 5.49 -6.46 12.99
C SER A 149 5.18 -5.06 13.54
N ALA A 150 6.17 -4.37 14.11
CA ALA A 150 6.01 -3.02 14.64
C ALA A 150 5.63 -2.01 13.53
N LEU A 151 6.28 -2.06 12.36
CA LEU A 151 5.95 -1.21 11.22
C LEU A 151 4.54 -1.48 10.68
N ARG A 152 4.12 -2.75 10.61
CA ARG A 152 2.76 -3.12 10.21
C ARG A 152 1.71 -2.60 11.20
N GLN A 153 1.98 -2.72 12.51
CA GLN A 153 1.11 -2.17 13.54
C GLN A 153 1.04 -0.64 13.47
N LEU A 154 2.17 0.05 13.30
CA LEU A 154 2.20 1.51 13.12
C LEU A 154 1.31 1.97 11.96
N ASN A 155 1.46 1.35 10.79
CA ASN A 155 0.68 1.71 9.60
C ASN A 155 -0.81 1.38 9.77
N GLY A 156 -1.14 0.20 10.29
CA GLY A 156 -2.52 -0.22 10.54
C GLY A 156 -3.23 0.68 11.55
N ASN A 157 -2.57 0.99 12.68
CA ASN A 157 -3.14 1.85 13.73
C ASN A 157 -3.29 3.30 13.24
N THR A 158 -2.37 3.78 12.40
CA THR A 158 -2.47 5.10 11.76
C THR A 158 -3.65 5.17 10.80
N GLY A 159 -3.87 4.15 9.97
CA GLY A 159 -5.03 4.07 9.09
C GLY A 159 -6.35 4.09 9.88
N ARG A 160 -6.42 3.31 10.97
CA ARG A 160 -7.56 3.32 11.90
C ARG A 160 -7.77 4.70 12.51
N LEU A 161 -6.70 5.34 13.00
CA LEU A 161 -6.77 6.69 13.57
C LEU A 161 -7.39 7.70 12.58
N GLN A 162 -6.98 7.66 11.31
CA GLN A 162 -7.56 8.54 10.29
C GLN A 162 -9.06 8.32 10.09
N ALA A 163 -9.49 7.06 10.04
CA ALA A 163 -10.89 6.70 9.91
C ALA A 163 -11.72 7.20 11.11
N GLU A 164 -11.23 7.00 12.34
CA GLU A 164 -11.89 7.44 13.56
C GLU A 164 -11.96 8.98 13.64
N CYS A 165 -10.89 9.71 13.34
CA CYS A 165 -10.91 11.17 13.31
C CYS A 165 -11.87 11.72 12.24
N SER A 166 -11.94 11.09 11.08
CA SER A 166 -12.87 11.46 10.00
C SER A 166 -14.32 11.09 10.33
N GLY A 167 -14.54 10.00 11.06
CA GLY A 167 -15.83 9.61 11.61
C GLY A 167 -16.33 10.62 12.64
N LEU A 168 -15.46 11.01 13.57
CA LEU A 168 -15.79 11.97 14.63
C LEU A 168 -16.25 13.34 14.11
N GLN A 169 -15.70 13.80 12.97
CA GLN A 169 -16.17 15.05 12.34
C GLN A 169 -17.64 14.98 11.89
N ARG A 170 -18.16 13.79 11.59
CA ARG A 170 -19.54 13.57 11.18
C ARG A 170 -20.50 13.37 12.35
N CYS A 171 -20.00 13.20 13.58
CA CYS A 171 -20.82 13.09 14.78
C CYS A 171 -21.34 14.49 15.19
N THR A 172 -22.64 14.73 15.10
CA THR A 172 -23.21 16.08 15.34
C THR A 172 -24.29 16.14 16.42
N SER A 173 -24.91 15.03 16.80
CA SER A 173 -26.21 15.07 17.50
C SER A 173 -26.31 14.20 18.77
N ASP A 174 -25.36 13.30 19.01
CA ASP A 174 -25.37 12.42 20.18
C ASP A 174 -24.03 12.50 20.93
N THR A 175 -24.08 13.01 22.17
CA THR A 175 -22.93 13.14 23.07
C THR A 175 -22.33 11.78 23.42
N GLU A 176 -23.15 10.74 23.67
CA GLU A 176 -22.65 9.41 24.02
C GLU A 176 -21.94 8.74 22.84
N HIS A 177 -22.47 8.92 21.63
CA HIS A 177 -21.80 8.48 20.41
C HIS A 177 -20.48 9.22 20.20
N MET A 178 -20.46 10.54 20.39
CA MET A 178 -19.25 11.35 20.28
C MET A 178 -18.17 10.92 21.29
N ASP A 179 -18.55 10.68 22.55
CA ASP A 179 -17.63 10.19 23.57
C ASP A 179 -17.05 8.81 23.21
N ARG A 180 -17.87 7.91 22.68
CA ARG A 180 -17.38 6.61 22.18
C ARG A 180 -16.38 6.76 21.03
N CYS A 181 -16.68 7.60 20.05
CA CYS A 181 -15.75 7.89 18.96
C CYS A 181 -14.44 8.53 19.47
N LEU A 182 -14.53 9.43 20.45
CA LEU A 182 -13.35 10.04 21.07
C LEU A 182 -12.51 9.01 21.82
N GLN A 183 -13.13 8.04 22.51
CA GLN A 183 -12.43 6.92 23.12
C GLN A 183 -11.72 6.05 22.08
N GLN A 184 -12.32 5.79 20.91
CA GLN A 184 -11.63 5.07 19.83
C GLN A 184 -10.38 5.79 19.34
N VAL A 185 -10.44 7.12 19.21
CA VAL A 185 -9.26 7.94 18.89
C VAL A 185 -8.19 7.80 19.99
N ARG A 186 -8.58 7.84 21.28
CA ARG A 186 -7.64 7.64 22.41
C ARG A 186 -6.96 6.28 22.35
N SER A 187 -7.72 5.23 22.08
CA SER A 187 -7.21 3.86 21.93
C SER A 187 -6.23 3.75 20.76
N CYS A 188 -6.55 4.33 19.60
CA CYS A 188 -5.65 4.34 18.44
C CYS A 188 -4.34 5.06 18.76
N VAL A 189 -4.40 6.21 19.44
CA VAL A 189 -3.21 6.95 19.86
C VAL A 189 -2.32 6.12 20.78
N TYR A 190 -2.91 5.43 21.75
CA TYR A 190 -2.18 4.52 22.64
C TYR A 190 -1.51 3.36 21.87
N ASP A 191 -2.22 2.75 20.94
CA ASP A 191 -1.70 1.64 20.13
C ASP A 191 -0.53 2.09 19.23
N ILE A 192 -0.58 3.30 18.67
CA ILE A 192 0.54 3.89 17.91
C ILE A 192 1.73 4.14 18.85
N ALA A 193 1.51 4.72 20.03
CA ALA A 193 2.57 4.96 20.99
C ALA A 193 3.24 3.65 21.46
N LYS A 194 2.44 2.60 21.67
CA LYS A 194 2.93 1.26 22.02
C LYS A 194 3.78 0.66 20.90
N ALA A 195 3.30 0.68 19.66
CA ALA A 195 4.05 0.18 18.51
C ALA A 195 5.35 0.97 18.27
N THR A 196 5.29 2.28 18.46
CA THR A 196 6.47 3.18 18.40
C THR A 196 7.52 2.77 19.44
N LYS A 197 7.10 2.55 20.69
CA LYS A 197 7.99 2.09 21.76
C LYS A 197 8.60 0.72 21.44
N LEU A 198 7.80 -0.23 20.96
CA LEU A 198 8.29 -1.55 20.55
C LEU A 198 9.35 -1.44 19.47
N LEU A 199 9.15 -0.60 18.46
CA LEU A 199 10.15 -0.36 17.41
C LEU A 199 11.46 0.17 17.99
N VAL A 200 11.39 1.19 18.84
CA VAL A 200 12.58 1.80 19.48
C VAL A 200 13.39 0.78 20.28
N THR A 201 12.73 -0.13 21.01
CA THR A 201 13.44 -1.14 21.79
C THR A 201 14.31 -2.07 20.94
N GLN A 202 14.00 -2.27 19.65
CA GLN A 202 14.82 -3.08 18.75
C GLN A 202 16.15 -2.40 18.37
N PHE A 203 16.28 -1.09 18.59
CA PHE A 203 17.44 -0.28 18.19
C PHE A 203 18.24 0.29 19.38
N GLN A 204 17.82 0.00 20.61
CA GLN A 204 18.45 0.47 21.86
C GLN A 204 19.03 -0.69 22.70
N THR A 205 19.17 -1.88 22.10
CA THR A 205 19.78 -3.05 22.75
C THR A 205 21.30 -3.00 22.58
#